data_AF-A0A6P1Y1X1-F1
#
_entry.id   AF-A0A6P1Y1X1-F1
#
_cell.length_a   1.000
_cell.length_b   1.000
_cell.length_c   1.000
_cell.angle_alpha   90.00
_cell.angle_beta   90.00
_cell.angle_gamma   90.00
#
_symmetry.space_group_name_H-M   'P 1'
#
loop_
_entity.id
_entity.type
_entity.pdbx_description
1 polymer ?
#
loop_
_entity_poly.entity_id
_entity_poly.type
_entity_poly.pdbx_seq_one_letter_code
_entity_poly.pdbx_strand_id
1 'polypeptide(L)'
;MSVFDLFKRKKANSNLVPQENVSQKQHENVFDEIKQREIPSVEISQEVIKRIHPDLEGLIWIGDGKYKNYTQKPKKVYEYNVDCITFVYEYNETIEPSVIFTKLPINKPENAEGVEKLHYFPCYGSRDTIMPHSELTPEQRWKYLNFLTNPYIADIDIGYVFLLYYGLERHLLDGDFDRAMTVVLKLRKVHKQKSFQTYTGNAIILASILKGKASMRGIFLFIKSGK
;
A
#
# COMPACT_ATOMS: atom_id res chain seq x y z
N MET A 1 5.35 10.37 -0.88
CA MET A 1 5.84 10.28 0.53
C MET A 1 4.64 9.98 1.40
N SER A 2 4.78 9.25 2.51
CA SER A 2 3.63 9.07 3.42
C SER A 2 3.18 10.44 3.95
N VAL A 3 1.88 10.66 4.14
CA VAL A 3 1.36 11.90 4.76
C VAL A 3 1.96 12.11 6.16
N PHE A 4 2.45 11.02 6.78
CA PHE A 4 3.06 11.01 8.11
C PHE A 4 4.60 11.13 8.09
N ASP A 5 5.23 11.25 6.93
CA ASP A 5 6.69 11.42 6.80
C ASP A 5 7.22 12.80 7.25
N LEU A 6 6.35 13.71 7.69
CA LEU A 6 6.71 15.09 8.06
C LEU A 6 7.67 15.21 9.27
N PHE A 7 7.98 14.11 9.96
CA PHE A 7 8.89 14.11 11.12
C PHE A 7 10.19 13.35 10.82
N LYS A 8 11.14 13.97 10.10
CA LYS A 8 12.54 13.50 10.06
C LYS A 8 13.54 14.61 10.42
N ARG A 9 14.17 14.42 11.58
CA ARG A 9 15.36 15.15 12.05
C ARG A 9 16.58 14.65 11.24
N LYS A 10 17.35 15.57 10.64
CA LYS A 10 18.55 15.28 9.84
C LYS A 10 19.69 14.64 10.66
N LYS A 11 20.26 13.54 10.16
CA LYS A 11 21.72 13.22 10.07
C LYS A 11 21.87 11.84 9.38
N ALA A 12 22.48 11.76 8.20
CA ALA A 12 23.92 11.68 7.87
C ALA A 12 24.40 10.21 7.71
N ASN A 13 24.97 9.96 6.52
CA ASN A 13 25.35 8.67 5.92
C ASN A 13 26.28 7.79 6.76
N SER A 14 26.14 6.47 6.61
CA SER A 14 27.29 5.56 6.43
C SER A 14 26.82 4.23 5.81
N ASN A 15 27.59 3.79 4.80
CA ASN A 15 27.46 2.51 4.09
C ASN A 15 27.88 1.33 5.00
N LEU A 16 27.40 0.12 4.70
CA LEU A 16 28.21 -1.07 4.37
C LEU A 16 27.30 -2.32 4.28
N VAL A 17 27.54 -3.11 3.22
CA VAL A 17 26.98 -4.44 2.92
C VAL A 17 27.93 -5.52 3.49
N PRO A 18 27.45 -6.70 3.92
CA PRO A 18 27.73 -7.90 3.13
C PRO A 18 26.55 -8.90 3.00
N GLN A 19 26.62 -9.68 1.92
CA GLN A 19 25.76 -10.83 1.58
C GLN A 19 26.04 -12.05 2.48
N GLU A 20 25.08 -12.97 2.60
CA GLU A 20 25.33 -14.42 2.47
C GLU A 20 24.05 -15.26 2.31
N ASN A 21 24.24 -16.44 1.72
CA ASN A 21 23.30 -17.38 1.10
C ASN A 21 22.50 -18.29 2.09
N VAL A 22 21.42 -18.92 1.59
CA VAL A 22 21.22 -20.39 1.51
C VAL A 22 19.74 -20.86 1.71
N SER A 23 19.31 -21.66 0.72
CA SER A 23 18.36 -22.80 0.73
C SER A 23 16.85 -22.58 0.51
N GLN A 24 16.41 -23.23 -0.56
CA GLN A 24 15.07 -23.43 -1.10
C GLN A 24 14.28 -24.46 -0.32
N LYS A 25 12.96 -24.23 -0.17
CA LYS A 25 11.97 -25.32 -0.13
C LYS A 25 10.75 -24.93 -0.95
N GLN A 26 10.42 -25.83 -1.87
CA GLN A 26 9.29 -25.79 -2.80
C GLN A 26 7.96 -25.84 -2.06
N HIS A 27 6.99 -25.03 -2.49
CA HIS A 27 5.58 -25.32 -2.28
C HIS A 27 4.81 -24.99 -3.55
N GLU A 28 4.06 -25.99 -4.00
CA GLU A 28 3.32 -26.07 -5.26
C GLU A 28 2.19 -25.02 -5.32
N ASN A 29 2.09 -24.34 -6.47
CA ASN A 29 1.08 -23.33 -6.77
C ASN A 29 -0.23 -23.99 -7.19
N VAL A 30 -1.33 -23.68 -6.47
CA VAL A 30 -2.68 -24.23 -6.70
C VAL A 30 -3.43 -23.49 -7.82
N PHE A 31 -2.76 -23.08 -8.89
CA PHE A 31 -3.41 -22.41 -10.03
C PHE A 31 -2.79 -22.82 -11.37
N ASP A 32 -2.73 -24.13 -11.59
CA ASP A 32 -2.70 -24.66 -12.95
C ASP A 32 -4.13 -24.85 -13.45
N GLU A 33 -4.31 -24.61 -14.75
CA GLU A 33 -5.55 -24.67 -15.53
C GLU A 33 -6.41 -23.38 -15.59
N ILE A 34 -5.90 -22.36 -16.28
CA ILE A 34 -6.75 -21.55 -17.16
C ILE A 34 -6.11 -21.53 -18.55
N LYS A 35 -6.75 -22.22 -19.50
CA LYS A 35 -6.40 -22.22 -20.93
C LYS A 35 -6.41 -20.78 -21.46
N GLN A 36 -5.34 -20.43 -22.19
CA GLN A 36 -5.15 -19.16 -22.87
C GLN A 36 -6.32 -18.85 -23.82
N ARG A 37 -7.21 -17.96 -23.41
CA ARG A 37 -7.97 -17.08 -24.31
C ARG A 37 -7.47 -15.67 -24.02
N GLU A 38 -7.21 -14.88 -25.05
CA GLU A 38 -6.87 -13.46 -24.91
C GLU A 38 -8.11 -12.73 -24.35
N ILE A 39 -8.20 -12.64 -23.03
CA ILE A 39 -9.25 -11.88 -22.35
C ILE A 39 -8.80 -10.41 -22.36
N PRO A 40 -9.64 -9.44 -22.79
CA PRO A 40 -9.31 -8.02 -22.76
C PRO A 40 -8.88 -7.55 -21.35
N SER A 41 -7.90 -6.64 -21.26
CA SER A 41 -7.35 -6.13 -19.99
C SER A 41 -8.40 -5.58 -19.01
N VAL A 42 -9.48 -5.01 -19.55
CA VAL A 42 -10.62 -4.48 -18.79
C VAL A 42 -11.39 -5.61 -18.10
N GLU A 43 -11.60 -6.73 -18.79
CA GLU A 43 -12.30 -7.90 -18.23
C GLU A 43 -11.46 -8.56 -17.13
N ILE A 44 -10.14 -8.72 -17.36
CA ILE A 44 -9.20 -9.25 -16.36
C ILE A 44 -9.23 -8.39 -15.09
N SER A 45 -9.13 -7.07 -15.23
CA SER A 45 -9.17 -6.14 -14.09
C SER A 45 -10.47 -6.29 -13.28
N GLN A 46 -11.61 -6.39 -13.97
CA GLN A 46 -12.91 -6.54 -13.32
C GLN A 46 -13.10 -7.89 -12.64
N GLU A 47 -12.56 -8.97 -13.21
CA GLU A 47 -12.59 -10.28 -12.58
C GLU A 47 -11.73 -10.33 -11.32
N VAL A 48 -10.52 -9.74 -11.36
CA VAL A 48 -9.65 -9.74 -10.19
C VAL A 48 -10.22 -8.85 -9.08
N ILE A 49 -10.88 -7.74 -9.41
CA ILE A 49 -11.60 -6.92 -8.43
C ILE A 49 -12.64 -7.74 -7.65
N LYS A 50 -13.30 -8.73 -8.29
CA LYS A 50 -14.25 -9.62 -7.60
C LYS A 50 -13.58 -10.62 -6.64
N ARG A 51 -12.27 -10.83 -6.78
CA ARG A 51 -11.48 -11.80 -5.99
C ARG A 51 -10.59 -11.12 -4.95
N ILE A 52 -10.72 -9.82 -4.75
CA ILE A 52 -10.01 -9.09 -3.70
C ILE A 52 -10.30 -9.75 -2.35
N HIS A 53 -9.27 -9.84 -1.52
CA HIS A 53 -9.38 -10.43 -0.19
C HIS A 53 -10.51 -9.76 0.62
N PRO A 54 -11.39 -10.50 1.33
CA PRO A 54 -12.55 -9.93 2.03
C PRO A 54 -12.21 -8.78 2.99
N ASP A 55 -11.08 -8.88 3.70
CA ASP A 55 -10.61 -7.80 4.58
C ASP A 55 -10.43 -6.45 3.85
N LEU A 56 -10.14 -6.47 2.55
CA LEU A 56 -9.89 -5.29 1.71
C LEU A 56 -11.15 -4.75 1.02
N GLU A 57 -12.31 -5.38 1.19
CA GLU A 57 -13.56 -4.96 0.53
C GLU A 57 -13.91 -3.52 0.92
N GLY A 58 -14.06 -2.61 -0.06
CA GLY A 58 -14.32 -1.19 0.22
C GLY A 58 -13.13 -0.40 0.80
N LEU A 59 -11.93 -1.01 0.87
CA LEU A 59 -10.67 -0.35 1.26
C LEU A 59 -9.71 -0.12 0.08
N ILE A 60 -10.13 -0.48 -1.13
CA ILE A 60 -9.36 -0.31 -2.37
C ILE A 60 -9.93 0.87 -3.16
N TRP A 61 -9.04 1.77 -3.58
CA TRP A 61 -9.39 2.93 -4.39
C TRP A 61 -9.39 2.60 -5.87
N ILE A 62 -10.50 2.87 -6.56
CA ILE A 62 -10.72 2.61 -7.98
C ILE A 62 -11.11 3.92 -8.66
N GLY A 63 -10.36 4.31 -9.69
CA GLY A 63 -10.47 5.62 -10.33
C GLY A 63 -11.40 5.67 -11.55
N ASP A 64 -11.78 4.52 -12.11
CA ASP A 64 -12.60 4.43 -13.32
C ASP A 64 -13.48 3.16 -13.36
N GLY A 65 -14.29 3.05 -14.41
CA GLY A 65 -15.14 1.87 -14.63
C GLY A 65 -16.32 1.76 -13.67
N LYS A 66 -16.94 0.56 -13.64
CA LYS A 66 -18.16 0.27 -12.86
C LYS A 66 -17.96 0.37 -11.36
N TYR A 67 -16.75 0.08 -10.87
CA TYR A 67 -16.42 0.02 -9.45
C TYR A 67 -15.74 1.30 -8.94
N LYS A 68 -15.76 2.39 -9.73
CA LYS A 68 -15.15 3.66 -9.34
C LYS A 68 -15.68 4.14 -8.00
N ASN A 69 -14.78 4.36 -7.05
CA ASN A 69 -15.07 4.93 -5.73
C ASN A 69 -14.11 6.06 -5.33
N TYR A 70 -13.06 6.30 -6.12
CA TYR A 70 -12.12 7.39 -5.89
C TYR A 70 -12.52 8.64 -6.66
N THR A 71 -12.51 9.78 -5.95
CA THR A 71 -12.58 11.10 -6.55
C THR A 71 -11.42 11.92 -6.02
N GLN A 72 -10.68 12.55 -6.93
CA GLN A 72 -9.56 13.41 -6.57
C GLN A 72 -10.08 14.55 -5.68
N LYS A 73 -9.53 14.65 -4.48
CA LYS A 73 -9.84 15.76 -3.57
C LYS A 73 -8.97 16.96 -3.95
N PRO A 74 -9.50 18.19 -3.89
CA PRO A 74 -8.67 19.38 -4.06
C PRO A 74 -7.60 19.43 -2.96
N LYS A 75 -6.48 20.08 -3.26
CA LYS A 75 -5.45 20.38 -2.27
C LYS A 75 -6.10 21.10 -1.09
N LYS A 76 -6.07 20.48 0.07
CA LYS A 76 -6.71 20.97 1.29
C LYS A 76 -5.76 20.76 2.45
N VAL A 77 -5.61 21.81 3.25
CA VAL A 77 -4.95 21.77 4.55
C VAL A 77 -6.00 21.31 5.57
N TYR A 78 -5.65 20.30 6.35
CA TYR A 78 -6.48 19.76 7.41
C TYR A 78 -5.85 20.17 8.73
N GLU A 79 -6.64 20.81 9.58
CA GLU A 79 -6.26 21.17 10.93
C GLU A 79 -7.11 20.35 11.91
N TYR A 80 -6.44 19.62 12.79
CA TYR A 80 -7.06 18.82 13.84
C TYR A 80 -6.52 19.26 15.19
N ASN A 81 -7.40 19.80 16.02
CA ASN A 81 -7.07 20.17 17.38
C ASN A 81 -7.32 18.98 18.30
N VAL A 82 -6.26 18.53 18.97
CA VAL A 82 -6.34 17.52 20.03
C VAL A 82 -5.74 18.14 21.29
N ASP A 83 -6.59 18.44 22.26
CA ASP A 83 -6.26 19.20 23.47
C ASP A 83 -5.54 20.53 23.15
N CYS A 84 -4.26 20.64 23.50
CA CYS A 84 -3.42 21.82 23.26
C CYS A 84 -2.52 21.71 22.03
N ILE A 85 -2.66 20.65 21.22
CA ILE A 85 -1.85 20.40 20.03
C ILE A 85 -2.72 20.50 18.78
N THR A 86 -2.32 21.37 17.85
CA THR A 86 -2.90 21.44 16.51
C THR A 86 -2.04 20.62 15.55
N PHE A 87 -2.63 19.56 15.01
CA PHE A 87 -2.06 18.80 13.91
C PHE A 87 -2.49 19.43 12.59
N VAL A 88 -1.51 19.83 11.78
CA VAL A 88 -1.75 20.32 10.42
C VAL A 88 -1.16 19.32 9.45
N TYR A 89 -1.99 18.77 8.56
CA TYR A 89 -1.51 17.95 7.45
C TYR A 89 -2.11 18.41 6.14
N GLU A 90 -1.36 18.21 5.07
CA GLU A 90 -1.74 18.62 3.73
C GLU A 90 -1.57 17.43 2.80
N TYR A 91 -2.61 17.10 2.03
CA TYR A 91 -2.42 16.21 0.89
C TYR A 91 -1.69 16.99 -0.20
N ASN A 92 -0.37 16.85 -0.24
CA ASN A 92 0.46 17.45 -1.29
C ASN A 92 0.38 16.71 -2.62
N GLU A 93 -0.19 15.50 -2.62
CA GLU A 93 -0.29 14.67 -3.80
C GLU A 93 -1.64 14.92 -4.47
N THR A 94 -1.59 15.54 -5.65
CA THR A 94 -2.73 15.62 -6.56
C THR A 94 -3.25 14.23 -6.91
N ILE A 95 -2.43 13.17 -6.81
CA ILE A 95 -2.77 11.82 -7.21
C ILE A 95 -2.61 10.87 -6.01
N GLU A 96 -3.52 9.92 -5.84
CA GLU A 96 -3.38 8.83 -4.87
C GLU A 96 -2.64 7.67 -5.54
N PRO A 97 -1.41 7.29 -5.11
CA PRO A 97 -0.59 6.30 -5.80
C PRO A 97 -1.27 4.93 -5.94
N SER A 98 -2.11 4.54 -4.97
CA SER A 98 -2.75 3.23 -4.94
C SER A 98 -4.00 3.11 -5.82
N VAL A 99 -4.46 4.20 -6.46
CA VAL A 99 -5.69 4.17 -7.26
C VAL A 99 -5.53 3.21 -8.42
N ILE A 100 -6.42 2.22 -8.44
CA ILE A 100 -6.52 1.26 -9.53
C ILE A 100 -7.31 1.88 -10.67
N PHE A 101 -6.70 1.91 -11.85
CA PHE A 101 -7.36 2.23 -13.11
C PHE A 101 -7.56 0.94 -13.91
N THR A 102 -8.80 0.51 -14.03
CA THR A 102 -9.24 -0.74 -14.68
C THR A 102 -9.05 -0.74 -16.19
N LYS A 103 -8.79 0.43 -16.79
CA LYS A 103 -8.51 0.57 -18.22
C LYS A 103 -7.03 0.44 -18.58
N LEU A 104 -6.12 0.45 -17.59
CA LEU A 104 -4.69 0.29 -17.86
C LEU A 104 -4.37 -1.14 -18.30
N PRO A 105 -3.34 -1.34 -19.14
CA PRO A 105 -2.96 -2.67 -19.60
C PRO A 105 -2.45 -3.54 -18.45
N ILE A 106 -2.82 -4.82 -18.47
CA ILE A 106 -2.48 -5.83 -17.47
C ILE A 106 -2.10 -7.11 -18.20
N ASN A 107 -0.91 -7.62 -17.94
CA ASN A 107 -0.38 -8.81 -18.60
C ASN A 107 0.02 -9.83 -17.54
N LYS A 108 -0.41 -11.09 -17.69
CA LYS A 108 0.14 -12.18 -16.88
C LYS A 108 1.59 -12.42 -17.32
N PRO A 109 2.59 -12.31 -16.43
CA PRO A 109 3.97 -12.60 -16.81
C PRO A 109 4.13 -14.08 -17.13
N GLU A 110 4.96 -14.40 -18.13
CA GLU A 110 5.34 -15.79 -18.44
C GLU A 110 6.13 -16.41 -17.29
N ASN A 111 7.02 -15.63 -16.67
CA ASN A 111 7.75 -15.98 -15.47
C ASN A 111 7.52 -14.93 -14.37
N ALA A 112 6.83 -15.33 -13.29
CA ALA A 112 6.52 -14.45 -12.17
C ALA A 112 7.77 -13.94 -11.42
N GLU A 113 8.85 -14.73 -11.41
CA GLU A 113 10.13 -14.37 -10.78
C GLU A 113 10.96 -13.40 -11.62
N GLY A 114 10.73 -13.40 -12.94
CA GLY A 114 11.42 -12.51 -13.89
C GLY A 114 10.89 -11.08 -13.93
N VAL A 115 9.79 -10.78 -13.23
CA VAL A 115 9.24 -9.42 -13.17
C VAL A 115 10.08 -8.55 -12.26
N GLU A 116 10.53 -7.42 -12.79
CA GLU A 116 11.34 -6.44 -12.06
C GLU A 116 10.65 -5.98 -10.76
N LYS A 117 11.47 -5.77 -9.72
CA LYS A 117 11.03 -5.22 -8.45
C LYS A 117 10.48 -3.80 -8.62
N LEU A 118 9.58 -3.42 -7.72
CA LEU A 118 9.03 -2.08 -7.73
C LEU A 118 10.07 -1.04 -7.32
N HIS A 119 10.05 0.10 -8.01
CA HIS A 119 10.85 1.25 -7.64
C HIS A 119 10.40 1.85 -6.30
N TYR A 120 11.27 2.69 -5.71
CA TYR A 120 10.91 3.48 -4.55
C TYR A 120 9.70 4.35 -4.86
N PHE A 121 8.74 4.38 -3.92
CA PHE A 121 7.49 5.11 -4.06
C PHE A 121 6.68 4.69 -5.31
N PRO A 122 6.17 3.45 -5.34
CA PRO A 122 5.42 2.93 -6.49
C PRO A 122 4.04 3.56 -6.62
N CYS A 123 3.55 3.65 -7.85
CA CYS A 123 2.24 4.17 -8.23
C CYS A 123 1.58 3.19 -9.21
N TYR A 124 0.32 2.80 -8.97
CA TYR A 124 -0.40 1.83 -9.83
C TYR A 124 -0.50 2.29 -11.29
N GLY A 125 -0.74 3.59 -11.47
CA GLY A 125 -0.71 4.27 -12.75
C GLY A 125 -0.74 5.76 -12.52
N SER A 126 0.09 6.52 -13.24
CA SER A 126 0.01 7.97 -13.17
C SER A 126 -0.78 8.50 -14.36
N ARG A 127 -1.81 9.30 -14.11
CA ARG A 127 -2.49 10.04 -15.18
C ARG A 127 -1.64 11.18 -15.73
N ASP A 128 -0.72 11.70 -14.91
CA ASP A 128 0.19 12.78 -15.26
C ASP A 128 1.63 12.39 -14.90
N THR A 129 2.53 12.55 -15.85
CA THR A 129 3.92 12.04 -15.93
C THR A 129 4.92 12.62 -14.91
N ILE A 130 4.50 12.97 -13.69
CA ILE A 130 5.38 13.60 -12.69
C ILE A 130 6.43 12.62 -12.16
N MET A 131 6.14 11.31 -12.13
CA MET A 131 7.12 10.26 -11.78
C MET A 131 6.93 9.01 -12.66
N PRO A 132 7.35 9.04 -13.94
CA PRO A 132 7.11 7.93 -14.88
C PRO A 132 7.83 6.64 -14.44
N HIS A 133 8.94 6.77 -13.72
CA HIS A 133 9.69 5.62 -13.18
C HIS A 133 9.01 4.94 -11.98
N SER A 134 7.96 5.53 -11.42
CA SER A 134 7.21 4.94 -10.31
C SER A 134 5.98 4.16 -10.78
N GLU A 135 5.62 4.27 -12.06
CA GLU A 135 4.45 3.61 -12.61
C GLU A 135 4.68 2.10 -12.81
N LEU A 136 3.70 1.29 -12.39
CA LEU A 136 3.72 -0.14 -12.60
C LEU A 136 3.61 -0.51 -14.09
N THR A 137 4.45 -1.44 -14.54
CA THR A 137 4.28 -2.09 -15.86
C THR A 137 3.03 -2.98 -15.88
N PRO A 138 2.52 -3.39 -17.05
CA PRO A 138 1.38 -4.32 -17.14
C PRO A 138 1.55 -5.61 -16.31
N GLU A 139 2.75 -6.17 -16.28
CA GLU A 139 3.08 -7.39 -15.52
C GLU A 139 3.12 -7.10 -14.02
N GLN A 140 3.66 -5.95 -13.62
CA GLN A 140 3.65 -5.52 -12.22
C GLN A 140 2.23 -5.24 -11.73
N ARG A 141 1.35 -4.67 -12.56
CA ARG A 141 -0.09 -4.51 -12.24
C ARG A 141 -0.76 -5.85 -12.02
N TRP A 142 -0.46 -6.85 -12.86
CA TRP A 142 -0.97 -8.21 -12.67
C TRP A 142 -0.52 -8.81 -11.33
N LYS A 143 0.78 -8.69 -10.98
CA LYS A 143 1.30 -9.14 -9.69
C LYS A 143 0.64 -8.41 -8.51
N TYR A 144 0.46 -7.09 -8.60
CA TYR A 144 -0.22 -6.32 -7.56
C TYR A 144 -1.66 -6.77 -7.37
N LEU A 145 -2.43 -6.90 -8.46
CA LEU A 145 -3.81 -7.34 -8.38
C LEU A 145 -3.94 -8.75 -7.78
N ASN A 146 -3.04 -9.66 -8.10
CA ASN A 146 -3.00 -10.97 -7.45
C ASN A 146 -2.60 -10.91 -5.98
N PHE A 147 -1.65 -10.05 -5.63
CA PHE A 147 -1.31 -9.79 -4.23
C PHE A 147 -2.53 -9.34 -3.42
N LEU A 148 -3.45 -8.54 -4.00
CA LEU A 148 -4.68 -8.13 -3.33
C LEU A 148 -5.65 -9.29 -3.02
N THR A 149 -5.50 -10.45 -3.66
CA THR A 149 -6.32 -11.63 -3.34
C THR A 149 -5.88 -12.31 -2.05
N ASN A 150 -4.60 -12.16 -1.67
CA ASN A 150 -4.06 -12.61 -0.39
C ASN A 150 -2.86 -11.72 0.03
N PRO A 151 -3.11 -10.61 0.73
CA PRO A 151 -2.06 -9.65 1.07
C PRO A 151 -1.17 -10.10 2.26
N TYR A 152 -1.41 -11.31 2.78
CA TYR A 152 -0.76 -11.88 3.95
C TYR A 152 0.29 -12.93 3.61
N ILE A 153 0.74 -12.97 2.35
CA ILE A 153 1.91 -13.74 1.91
C ILE A 153 3.19 -12.96 2.27
N ALA A 154 4.15 -13.60 2.95
CA ALA A 154 5.37 -12.92 3.40
C ALA A 154 6.41 -12.73 2.29
N ASP A 155 6.43 -13.64 1.31
CA ASP A 155 7.36 -13.60 0.18
C ASP A 155 6.75 -12.81 -0.98
N ILE A 156 6.80 -11.49 -0.85
CA ILE A 156 6.34 -10.55 -1.87
C ILE A 156 7.24 -9.33 -1.86
N ASP A 157 7.37 -8.68 -3.02
CA ASP A 157 8.02 -7.38 -3.07
C ASP A 157 7.29 -6.39 -2.16
N ILE A 158 8.01 -5.82 -1.20
CA ILE A 158 7.48 -4.86 -0.24
C ILE A 158 6.88 -3.63 -0.91
N GLY A 159 7.30 -3.29 -2.13
CA GLY A 159 6.70 -2.21 -2.91
C GLY A 159 5.19 -2.41 -3.09
N TYR A 160 4.71 -3.64 -3.27
CA TYR A 160 3.28 -3.93 -3.41
C TYR A 160 2.54 -3.73 -2.08
N VAL A 161 3.20 -4.05 -0.97
CA VAL A 161 2.68 -3.82 0.38
C VAL A 161 2.59 -2.31 0.67
N PHE A 162 3.60 -1.55 0.28
CA PHE A 162 3.58 -0.08 0.36
C PHE A 162 2.50 0.53 -0.53
N LEU A 163 2.33 0.03 -1.75
CA LEU A 163 1.30 0.49 -2.67
C LEU A 163 -0.11 0.29 -2.08
N LEU A 164 -0.40 -0.89 -1.51
CA LEU A 164 -1.65 -1.12 -0.78
C LEU A 164 -1.77 -0.19 0.43
N TYR A 165 -0.69 -0.03 1.19
CA TYR A 165 -0.67 0.81 2.38
C TYR A 165 -0.98 2.29 2.09
N TYR A 166 -0.56 2.86 0.96
CA TYR A 166 -0.91 4.24 0.60
C TYR A 166 -2.42 4.46 0.55
N GLY A 167 -3.16 3.49 0.01
CA GLY A 167 -4.62 3.51 0.01
C GLY A 167 -5.22 3.40 1.40
N LEU A 168 -4.70 2.47 2.21
CA LEU A 168 -5.13 2.27 3.60
C LEU A 168 -4.84 3.49 4.48
N GLU A 169 -3.74 4.21 4.23
CA GLU A 169 -3.37 5.43 4.94
C GLU A 169 -4.46 6.49 4.81
N ARG A 170 -5.05 6.66 3.63
CA ARG A 170 -6.19 7.57 3.45
C ARG A 170 -7.44 7.11 4.19
N HIS A 171 -7.67 5.80 4.31
CA HIS A 171 -8.77 5.30 5.14
C HIS A 171 -8.54 5.57 6.64
N LEU A 172 -7.30 5.52 7.12
CA LEU A 172 -6.96 5.91 8.50
C LEU A 172 -7.26 7.40 8.77
N LEU A 173 -7.09 8.26 7.76
CA LEU A 173 -7.34 9.69 7.91
C LEU A 173 -8.81 10.07 7.71
N ASP A 174 -9.40 9.70 6.58
CA ASP A 174 -10.69 10.24 6.12
C ASP A 174 -11.71 9.16 5.66
N GLY A 175 -11.41 7.87 5.84
CA GLY A 175 -12.28 6.78 5.41
C GLY A 175 -12.67 5.85 6.57
N ASP A 176 -12.87 4.56 6.24
CA ASP A 176 -13.13 3.50 7.22
C ASP A 176 -11.90 3.18 8.07
N PHE A 177 -11.73 3.95 9.14
CA PHE A 177 -10.58 3.85 10.04
C PHE A 177 -10.44 2.47 10.68
N ASP A 178 -11.51 1.89 11.23
CA ASP A 178 -11.43 0.67 12.04
C ASP A 178 -11.04 -0.54 11.19
N ARG A 179 -11.62 -0.64 9.98
CA ARG A 179 -11.26 -1.71 9.05
C ARG A 179 -9.85 -1.52 8.52
N ALA A 180 -9.47 -0.30 8.13
CA ALA A 180 -8.11 -0.03 7.67
C ALA A 180 -7.05 -0.30 8.76
N MET A 181 -7.30 0.12 10.00
CA MET A 181 -6.45 -0.16 11.16
C MET A 181 -6.25 -1.66 11.34
N THR A 182 -7.33 -2.43 11.27
CA THR A 182 -7.29 -3.89 11.38
C THR A 182 -6.40 -4.52 10.30
N VAL A 183 -6.57 -4.10 9.04
CA VAL A 183 -5.75 -4.58 7.91
C VAL A 183 -4.29 -4.20 8.10
N VAL A 184 -3.97 -2.94 8.43
CA VAL A 184 -2.59 -2.49 8.64
C VAL A 184 -1.91 -3.30 9.77
N LEU A 185 -2.63 -3.58 10.86
CA LEU A 185 -2.11 -4.43 11.93
C LEU A 185 -1.85 -5.87 11.47
N LYS A 186 -2.73 -6.47 10.66
CA LYS A 186 -2.52 -7.80 10.07
C LYS A 186 -1.32 -7.79 9.12
N LEU A 187 -1.19 -6.80 8.25
CA LEU A 187 -0.04 -6.62 7.36
C LEU A 187 1.27 -6.53 8.15
N ARG A 188 1.31 -5.75 9.24
CA ARG A 188 2.49 -5.65 10.12
C ARG A 188 2.86 -6.98 10.80
N LYS A 189 1.90 -7.88 11.03
CA LYS A 189 2.19 -9.21 11.58
C LYS A 189 2.95 -10.08 10.60
N VAL A 190 2.71 -9.93 9.30
CA VAL A 190 3.34 -10.72 8.23
C VAL A 190 4.62 -10.04 7.72
N HIS A 191 4.54 -8.76 7.37
CA HIS A 191 5.59 -8.03 6.66
C HIS A 191 6.57 -7.35 7.62
N LYS A 192 7.71 -7.99 7.91
CA LYS A 192 8.66 -7.53 8.96
C LYS A 192 9.67 -6.47 8.54
N GLN A 193 9.60 -5.98 7.30
CA GLN A 193 10.56 -4.97 6.83
C GLN A 193 10.55 -3.70 7.70
N LYS A 194 11.75 -3.27 8.11
CA LYS A 194 11.94 -2.16 9.07
C LYS A 194 11.29 -0.86 8.62
N SER A 195 11.42 -0.51 7.34
CA SER A 195 10.78 0.67 6.76
C SER A 195 9.26 0.57 6.93
N PHE A 196 8.66 -0.52 6.47
CA PHE A 196 7.22 -0.74 6.57
C PHE A 196 6.72 -0.66 8.03
N GLN A 197 7.43 -1.30 8.96
CA GLN A 197 7.11 -1.25 10.39
C GLN A 197 7.21 0.16 10.98
N THR A 198 8.19 0.96 10.55
CA THR A 198 8.36 2.33 11.04
C THR A 198 7.25 3.24 10.53
N TYR A 199 6.99 3.21 9.22
CA TYR A 199 6.00 4.05 8.56
C TYR A 199 4.58 3.79 9.08
N THR A 200 4.17 2.52 9.04
CA THR A 200 2.84 2.13 9.53
C THR A 200 2.69 2.34 11.04
N GLY A 201 3.77 2.22 11.81
CA GLY A 201 3.75 2.46 13.26
C GLY A 201 3.44 3.92 13.59
N ASN A 202 4.12 4.84 12.91
CA ASN A 202 3.88 6.28 13.04
C ASN A 202 2.45 6.64 12.62
N ALA A 203 1.98 6.08 11.51
CA ALA A 203 0.63 6.29 11.00
C ALA A 203 -0.46 5.81 11.96
N ILE A 204 -0.30 4.62 12.54
CA ILE A 204 -1.23 4.08 13.53
C ILE A 204 -1.32 4.99 14.74
N ILE A 205 -0.18 5.42 15.28
CA ILE A 205 -0.13 6.31 16.45
C ILE A 205 -0.87 7.61 16.13
N LEU A 206 -0.49 8.28 15.04
CA LEU A 206 -1.07 9.57 14.69
C LEU A 206 -2.56 9.47 14.35
N ALA A 207 -2.95 8.51 13.53
CA ALA A 207 -4.37 8.30 13.21
C ALA A 207 -5.20 7.99 14.47
N SER A 208 -4.65 7.24 15.43
CA SER A 208 -5.35 6.96 16.70
C SER A 208 -5.51 8.20 17.58
N ILE A 209 -4.52 9.09 17.60
CA ILE A 209 -4.61 10.41 18.26
C ILE A 209 -5.72 11.23 17.59
N LEU A 210 -5.66 11.36 16.26
CA LEU A 210 -6.61 12.19 15.50
C LEU A 210 -8.06 11.71 15.62
N LYS A 211 -8.28 10.41 15.78
CA LYS A 211 -9.62 9.82 15.97
C LYS A 211 -10.07 9.78 17.43
N GLY A 212 -9.29 10.29 18.37
CA GLY A 212 -9.60 10.24 19.81
C GLY A 212 -9.66 8.81 20.37
N LYS A 213 -9.07 7.83 19.66
CA LYS A 213 -9.07 6.40 20.02
C LYS A 213 -7.84 5.98 20.79
N ALA A 214 -6.85 6.85 20.92
CA ALA A 214 -5.69 6.62 21.73
C ALA A 214 -5.82 7.27 23.11
N SER A 215 -5.54 6.51 24.16
CA SER A 215 -5.09 7.11 25.41
C SER A 215 -3.60 7.44 25.29
N MET A 216 -3.19 8.61 25.82
CA MET A 216 -1.76 9.03 25.83
C MET A 216 -0.82 7.96 26.43
N ARG A 217 -1.31 7.16 27.39
CA ARG A 217 -0.59 6.02 27.97
C ARG A 217 -0.36 4.87 26.98
N GLY A 218 -1.35 4.54 26.15
CA GLY A 218 -1.25 3.45 25.17
C GLY A 218 -0.22 3.75 24.07
N ILE A 219 -0.16 5.01 23.63
CA ILE A 219 0.82 5.49 22.63
C ILE A 219 2.25 5.34 23.15
N PHE A 220 2.50 5.75 24.41
CA PHE A 220 3.84 5.71 24.99
C PHE A 220 4.36 4.28 25.19
N LEU A 221 3.49 3.32 25.51
CA LEU A 221 3.85 1.91 25.62
C LEU A 221 4.14 1.28 24.25
N PHE A 222 3.37 1.60 23.21
CA PHE A 222 3.60 1.09 21.85
C PHE A 222 4.94 1.57 21.28
N ILE A 223 5.34 2.82 21.56
CA ILE A 223 6.65 3.37 21.15
C ILE A 223 7.81 2.65 21.86
N LYS A 224 7.64 2.22 23.11
CA LYS A 224 8.69 1.51 23.86
C LYS A 224 8.87 0.06 23.44
N SER A 225 7.82 -0.63 22.98
CA SER A 225 7.88 -2.04 22.57
C SER A 225 8.48 -2.29 21.18
N GLY A 226 8.85 -1.23 20.45
CA GLY A 226 9.49 -1.30 19.13
C GLY A 226 11.01 -1.11 19.14
N LYS A 227 11.67 -1.27 20.30
CA LYS A 227 13.14 -1.30 20.43
C LYS A 227 13.65 -2.72 20.61
#